data_AF-A0A2S5KR59-F1
#
_entry.id   AF-A0A2S5KR59-F1
#
_cell.length_a   1.000
_cell.length_b   1.000
_cell.length_c   1.000
_cell.angle_alpha   90.00
_cell.angle_beta   90.00
_cell.angle_gamma   90.00
#
_symmetry.space_group_name_H-M   'P 1'
#
loop_
_entity.id
_entity.type
_entity.pdbx_description
1 polymer ?
#
loop_
_entity_poly.entity_id
_entity_poly.type
_entity_poly.pdbx_seq_one_letter_code
_entity_poly.pdbx_strand_id
1 'polypeptide(L)'
;MPSWTARFPKHRLLPCMHEKGDLCCTDVSEPAAAAIGLISALSAHRQRTTWLGYGVVRFRCTALACFPLHTSPAVPRRPAYQGGVGMIEVLITLLVLAAGMFGAAALHLSTLRESQLVNQRLHASALADDIAGRLQMDRANVSSYLFDSSQSGCSSGCSTVQTAQNTWRSTVTEQLPSGRILLSKDTNGLYLIQVLWDEERNGATTADCDFTTSNSNRLACYQLVVQL
;
A
#
# COMPACT_ATOMS: atom_id res chain seq x y z
N MET A 1 20.98 51.21 -27.88
CA MET A 1 19.68 50.59 -28.24
C MET A 1 19.50 49.35 -27.36
N PRO A 2 18.59 49.34 -26.37
CA PRO A 2 18.33 48.14 -25.59
C PRO A 2 17.04 47.46 -26.08
N SER A 3 17.15 46.28 -26.70
CA SER A 3 15.98 45.46 -27.04
C SER A 3 15.63 44.54 -25.88
N TRP A 4 14.58 44.91 -25.15
CA TRP A 4 13.89 44.05 -24.19
C TRP A 4 13.09 42.99 -24.95
N THR A 5 13.45 41.71 -24.83
CA THR A 5 12.57 40.60 -25.22
C THR A 5 11.97 39.97 -23.97
N ALA A 6 10.75 40.39 -23.65
CA ALA A 6 9.90 39.75 -22.65
C ALA A 6 9.54 38.33 -23.13
N ARG A 7 9.92 37.32 -22.35
CA ARG A 7 9.50 35.93 -22.56
C ARG A 7 8.30 35.67 -21.65
N PHE A 8 7.11 35.71 -22.23
CA PHE A 8 5.87 35.26 -21.57
C PHE A 8 5.95 33.75 -21.27
N PRO A 9 5.60 33.30 -20.05
CA PRO A 9 5.35 31.89 -19.80
C PRO A 9 4.02 31.48 -20.46
N LYS A 10 4.07 30.43 -21.29
CA LYS A 10 2.90 29.75 -21.83
C LYS A 10 2.19 28.99 -20.70
N HIS A 11 1.41 29.70 -19.90
CA HIS A 11 0.36 29.05 -19.10
C HIS A 11 -0.76 28.66 -20.06
N ARG A 12 -0.77 27.37 -20.42
CA ARG A 12 -1.87 26.74 -21.13
C ARG A 12 -3.04 26.65 -20.14
N LEU A 13 -3.89 27.67 -20.16
CA LEU A 13 -5.20 27.68 -19.51
C LEU A 13 -6.06 26.58 -20.16
N LEU A 14 -6.32 25.51 -19.42
CA LEU A 14 -7.41 24.58 -19.72
C LEU A 14 -8.74 25.27 -19.34
N PRO A 15 -9.74 25.33 -20.23
CA PRO A 15 -11.06 25.77 -19.86
C PRO A 15 -11.76 24.67 -19.06
N CYS A 16 -11.99 24.90 -17.77
CA CYS A 16 -12.95 24.11 -17.00
C CYS A 16 -14.35 24.44 -17.55
N MET A 17 -14.93 23.53 -18.33
CA MET A 17 -16.37 23.56 -18.58
C MET A 17 -17.09 23.32 -17.25
N HIS A 18 -17.87 24.33 -16.86
CA HIS A 18 -18.71 24.33 -15.69
C HIS A 18 -20.06 23.73 -16.05
N GLU A 19 -20.21 22.42 -15.88
CA GLU A 19 -21.50 21.74 -15.95
C GLU A 19 -21.86 21.26 -14.54
N LYS A 20 -22.97 21.84 -14.03
CA LYS A 20 -23.67 21.61 -12.75
C LYS A 20 -23.23 20.40 -11.91
N GLY A 21 -22.96 20.68 -10.62
CA GLY A 21 -23.35 19.79 -9.54
C GLY A 21 -22.20 19.15 -8.76
N ASP A 22 -22.03 19.67 -7.54
CA ASP A 22 -21.60 18.96 -6.33
C ASP A 22 -20.10 18.72 -6.04
N LEU A 23 -19.79 19.07 -4.78
CA LEU A 23 -18.67 18.67 -3.91
C LEU A 23 -17.34 19.42 -4.05
N CYS A 24 -17.23 20.49 -3.25
CA CYS A 24 -15.96 20.95 -2.68
C CYS A 24 -15.39 19.87 -1.75
N CYS A 25 -14.20 19.35 -2.04
CA CYS A 25 -13.32 18.80 -1.01
C CYS A 25 -12.64 19.98 -0.33
N THR A 26 -12.91 20.17 0.96
CA THR A 26 -12.20 21.13 1.79
C THR A 26 -10.77 20.67 2.05
N ASP A 27 -9.89 21.63 1.88
CA ASP A 27 -8.51 21.73 2.36
C ASP A 27 -8.36 21.28 3.82
N VAL A 28 -7.33 20.49 4.12
CA VAL A 28 -6.84 20.25 5.48
C VAL A 28 -5.33 20.47 5.47
N SER A 29 -4.95 21.71 5.69
CA SER A 29 -3.64 22.08 6.20
C SER A 29 -3.84 23.14 7.28
N GLU A 30 -3.42 22.88 8.52
CA GLU A 30 -2.71 23.82 9.40
C GLU A 30 -2.34 23.20 10.78
N PRO A 31 -1.41 23.80 11.56
CA PRO A 31 -0.19 23.11 11.98
C PRO A 31 -0.05 22.98 13.51
N ALA A 32 1.13 22.52 13.92
CA ALA A 32 1.58 22.18 15.26
C ALA A 32 1.34 23.24 16.36
N ALA A 33 0.96 22.75 17.56
CA ALA A 33 1.33 23.36 18.84
C ALA A 33 1.45 22.27 19.92
N ALA A 34 2.60 22.26 20.60
CA ALA A 34 2.97 21.37 21.68
C ALA A 34 2.37 21.79 23.03
N ALA A 35 2.02 20.84 23.90
CA ALA A 35 2.16 20.96 25.37
C ALA A 35 1.93 19.62 26.07
N ILE A 36 2.74 19.41 27.11
CA ILE A 36 2.96 18.21 27.92
C ILE A 36 1.95 18.13 29.07
N GLY A 37 1.58 16.90 29.49
CA GLY A 37 1.41 16.58 30.91
C GLY A 37 0.00 16.23 31.41
N LEU A 38 -0.19 14.92 31.66
CA LEU A 38 -0.94 14.25 32.75
C LEU A 38 -2.21 14.91 33.33
N ILE A 39 -3.33 14.17 33.31
CA ILE A 39 -4.15 13.79 34.49
C ILE A 39 -5.30 12.89 34.02
N SER A 40 -5.38 11.72 34.63
CA SER A 40 -6.52 10.80 34.66
C SER A 40 -7.75 11.41 35.33
N ALA A 41 -8.94 11.34 34.71
CA ALA A 41 -10.22 11.19 35.41
C ALA A 41 -11.42 11.05 34.45
N LEU A 42 -12.17 9.97 34.65
CA LEU A 42 -13.63 9.84 34.67
C LEU A 42 -14.53 10.71 33.78
N SER A 43 -15.31 10.00 32.96
CA SER A 43 -16.76 10.15 32.73
C SER A 43 -17.34 11.57 32.65
N ALA A 44 -17.74 11.99 31.46
CA ALA A 44 -18.96 12.79 31.32
C ALA A 44 -19.53 12.68 29.90
N HIS A 45 -20.74 12.18 29.89
CA HIS A 45 -21.66 12.01 28.78
C HIS A 45 -22.24 13.38 28.38
N ARG A 46 -22.08 13.83 27.11
CA ARG A 46 -23.07 14.71 26.43
C ARG A 46 -22.75 14.82 24.94
N GLN A 47 -23.47 14.04 24.14
CA GLN A 47 -24.63 14.47 23.34
C GLN A 47 -24.26 15.29 22.10
N ARG A 48 -24.05 14.57 21.00
CA ARG A 48 -24.10 15.11 19.64
C ARG A 48 -25.55 15.41 19.30
N THR A 49 -25.84 16.69 19.06
CA THR A 49 -27.10 17.15 18.50
C THR A 49 -27.14 16.90 16.99
N THR A 50 -28.19 16.17 16.62
CA THR A 50 -28.94 16.08 15.35
C THR A 50 -28.83 17.31 14.43
N TRP A 51 -28.93 17.21 13.10
CA TRP A 51 -30.13 16.79 12.37
C TRP A 51 -29.89 16.36 10.91
N LEU A 52 -30.62 15.30 10.55
CA LEU A 52 -31.33 14.97 9.31
C LEU A 52 -30.74 15.28 7.93
N GLY A 53 -30.67 14.21 7.13
CA GLY A 53 -30.93 14.28 5.70
C GLY A 53 -30.75 12.92 5.02
N TYR A 54 -31.86 12.21 4.82
CA TYR A 54 -32.04 11.08 3.89
C TYR A 54 -31.47 9.70 4.25
N GLY A 55 -32.39 8.79 4.61
CA GLY A 55 -32.32 7.38 4.19
C GLY A 55 -32.00 6.30 5.23
N VAL A 56 -31.92 6.60 6.53
CA VAL A 56 -31.57 5.59 7.55
C VAL A 56 -32.81 5.03 8.26
N VAL A 57 -32.99 3.71 8.13
CA VAL A 57 -33.91 2.88 8.92
C VAL A 57 -33.71 3.16 10.40
N ARG A 58 -34.72 3.75 11.06
CA ARG A 58 -34.68 4.04 12.50
C ARG A 58 -34.90 2.76 13.29
N PHE A 59 -33.85 2.24 13.93
CA PHE A 59 -34.01 1.33 15.06
C PHE A 59 -34.42 2.13 16.30
N ARG A 60 -35.65 1.93 16.75
CA ARG A 60 -36.06 2.33 18.10
C ARG A 60 -35.54 1.31 19.09
N CYS A 61 -34.57 1.71 19.91
CA CYS A 61 -34.27 1.04 21.17
C CYS A 61 -35.18 1.66 22.24
N THR A 62 -36.36 1.08 22.43
CA THR A 62 -37.24 1.38 23.58
C THR A 62 -37.26 0.15 24.47
N ALA A 63 -36.71 0.28 25.67
CA ALA A 63 -37.02 -0.57 26.79
C ALA A 63 -38.51 -0.41 27.14
N LEU A 64 -39.15 -1.50 27.58
CA LEU A 64 -40.53 -1.64 28.05
C LEU A 64 -41.60 -1.85 26.95
N ALA A 65 -41.96 -3.13 26.84
CA ALA A 65 -43.14 -3.78 26.26
C ALA A 65 -44.29 -2.89 25.73
N CYS A 66 -44.68 -3.10 24.47
CA CYS A 66 -46.02 -3.56 24.04
C CYS A 66 -46.02 -3.65 22.50
N PHE A 67 -45.61 -4.78 21.93
CA PHE A 67 -45.99 -5.10 20.54
C PHE A 67 -47.32 -5.86 20.61
N PRO A 68 -48.33 -5.49 19.79
CA PRO A 68 -49.55 -6.28 19.72
C PRO A 68 -49.16 -7.66 19.21
N LEU A 69 -49.45 -8.70 20.01
CA LEU A 69 -49.53 -10.06 19.54
C LEU A 69 -50.67 -10.12 18.52
N HIS A 70 -50.37 -9.80 17.25
CA HIS A 70 -51.21 -10.20 16.14
C HIS A 70 -51.04 -11.71 16.00
N THR A 71 -51.84 -12.47 16.74
CA THR A 71 -52.00 -13.90 16.54
C THR A 71 -52.63 -14.09 15.17
N SER A 72 -51.78 -14.22 14.16
CA SER A 72 -52.21 -14.62 12.83
C SER A 72 -52.89 -15.99 12.96
N PRO A 73 -54.10 -16.19 12.42
CA PRO A 73 -54.73 -17.49 12.45
C PRO A 73 -53.82 -18.51 11.76
N ALA A 74 -53.59 -19.64 12.42
CA ALA A 74 -52.82 -20.74 11.87
C ALA A 74 -53.53 -21.26 10.61
N VAL A 75 -53.04 -20.89 9.44
CA VAL A 75 -53.50 -21.47 8.17
C VAL A 75 -53.06 -22.94 8.18
N PRO A 76 -53.99 -23.91 8.00
CA PRO A 76 -53.63 -25.32 7.93
C PRO A 76 -52.69 -25.52 6.72
N ARG A 77 -51.41 -25.77 7.01
CA ARG A 77 -50.45 -26.17 5.98
C ARG A 77 -50.88 -27.54 5.48
N ARG A 78 -51.35 -27.60 4.23
CA ARG A 78 -51.52 -28.88 3.54
C ARG A 78 -50.18 -29.63 3.64
N PRO A 79 -50.16 -30.92 3.99
CA PRO A 79 -48.92 -31.67 4.06
C PRO A 79 -48.24 -31.56 2.71
N ALA A 80 -47.11 -30.86 2.68
CA ALA A 80 -46.28 -30.77 1.49
C ALA A 80 -45.81 -32.20 1.21
N TYR A 81 -46.09 -32.70 0.01
CA TYR A 81 -45.59 -33.98 -0.44
C TYR A 81 -44.07 -33.94 -0.33
N GLN A 82 -43.54 -34.68 0.65
CA GLN A 82 -42.11 -34.84 0.84
C GLN A 82 -41.66 -35.84 -0.23
N GLY A 83 -41.40 -35.32 -1.43
CA GLY A 83 -40.74 -36.09 -2.48
C GLY A 83 -39.39 -36.54 -1.97
N GLY A 84 -39.14 -37.85 -1.96
CA GLY A 84 -37.82 -38.37 -1.63
C GLY A 84 -36.79 -37.76 -2.57
N VAL A 85 -35.70 -37.24 -2.01
CA VAL A 85 -34.54 -36.75 -2.78
C VAL A 85 -34.05 -37.89 -3.66
N GLY A 86 -34.11 -37.70 -4.97
CA GLY A 86 -33.57 -38.66 -5.93
C GLY A 86 -32.06 -38.76 -5.77
N MET A 87 -31.48 -39.95 -5.95
CA MET A 87 -30.01 -40.14 -5.93
C MET A 87 -29.29 -39.21 -6.93
N ILE A 88 -29.96 -38.89 -8.04
CA ILE A 88 -29.47 -37.94 -9.05
C ILE A 88 -29.32 -36.50 -8.51
N GLU A 89 -30.19 -36.08 -7.59
CA GLU A 89 -30.19 -34.73 -7.03
C GLU A 89 -29.01 -34.52 -6.07
N VAL A 90 -28.73 -35.53 -5.24
CA VAL A 90 -27.56 -35.51 -4.34
C VAL A 90 -26.26 -35.55 -5.15
N LEU A 91 -26.21 -36.32 -6.24
CA LEU A 91 -25.02 -36.36 -7.10
C LEU A 91 -24.73 -35.02 -7.78
N ILE A 92 -25.76 -34.32 -8.28
CA ILE A 92 -25.59 -32.99 -8.90
C ILE A 92 -25.19 -31.95 -7.86
N THR A 93 -25.78 -31.97 -6.66
CA THR A 93 -25.40 -31.04 -5.59
C THR A 93 -23.95 -31.22 -5.15
N LEU A 94 -23.48 -32.46 -4.99
CA LEU A 94 -22.07 -32.76 -4.71
C LEU A 94 -21.15 -32.34 -5.86
N LEU A 95 -21.57 -32.52 -7.12
CA LEU A 95 -20.81 -32.09 -8.29
C LEU A 95 -20.62 -30.56 -8.31
N VAL A 96 -21.70 -29.80 -8.14
CA VAL A 96 -21.66 -28.33 -8.13
C VAL A 96 -20.87 -27.82 -6.93
N LEU A 97 -21.04 -28.44 -5.76
CA LEU A 97 -20.30 -28.09 -4.55
C LEU A 97 -18.79 -28.35 -4.71
N ALA A 98 -18.42 -29.50 -5.27
CA ALA A 98 -17.03 -29.82 -5.57
C ALA A 98 -16.43 -28.77 -6.53
N ALA A 99 -17.11 -28.46 -7.64
CA ALA A 99 -16.67 -27.45 -8.60
C ALA A 99 -16.48 -26.07 -7.94
N GLY A 100 -17.40 -25.65 -7.06
CA GLY A 100 -17.31 -24.40 -6.31
C GLY A 100 -16.09 -24.34 -5.38
N MET A 101 -15.80 -25.43 -4.67
CA MET A 101 -14.65 -25.50 -3.76
C MET A 101 -13.30 -25.48 -4.50
N PHE A 102 -13.20 -26.15 -5.65
CA PHE A 102 -12.01 -26.07 -6.49
C PHE A 102 -11.77 -24.64 -7.02
N GLY A 103 -12.84 -23.91 -7.36
CA GLY A 103 -12.76 -22.50 -7.74
C GLY A 103 -12.18 -21.62 -6.63
N ALA A 104 -12.66 -21.76 -5.39
CA ALA A 104 -12.14 -21.01 -4.25
C ALA A 104 -10.66 -21.32 -3.98
N ALA A 105 -10.26 -22.60 -4.04
CA ALA A 105 -8.87 -23.01 -3.84
C ALA A 105 -7.91 -22.36 -4.85
N ALA A 106 -8.31 -22.24 -6.13
CA ALA A 106 -7.51 -21.58 -7.15
C ALA A 106 -7.26 -20.09 -6.83
N LEU A 107 -8.27 -19.38 -6.32
CA LEU A 107 -8.14 -17.99 -5.87
C LEU A 107 -7.26 -17.85 -4.62
N HIS A 108 -7.30 -18.83 -3.72
CA HIS A 108 -6.41 -18.86 -2.56
C HIS A 108 -4.93 -18.96 -3.00
N LEU A 109 -4.62 -19.75 -4.03
CA LEU A 109 -3.25 -19.87 -4.55
C LEU A 109 -2.74 -18.58 -5.19
N SER A 110 -3.56 -17.86 -5.97
CA SER A 110 -3.16 -16.57 -6.53
C SER A 110 -2.87 -15.54 -5.44
N THR A 111 -3.70 -15.52 -4.39
CA THR A 111 -3.50 -14.61 -3.24
C THR A 111 -2.17 -14.87 -2.53
N LEU A 112 -1.78 -16.14 -2.34
CA LEU A 112 -0.50 -16.49 -1.73
C LEU A 112 0.68 -15.99 -2.57
N ARG A 113 0.61 -16.14 -3.90
CA ARG A 113 1.64 -15.63 -4.81
C ARG A 113 1.77 -14.11 -4.69
N GLU A 114 0.66 -13.39 -4.77
CA GLU A 114 0.66 -11.92 -4.64
C GLU A 114 1.18 -11.47 -3.27
N SER A 115 0.83 -12.18 -2.20
CA SER A 115 1.34 -11.89 -0.86
C SER A 115 2.86 -11.97 -0.77
N GLN A 116 3.50 -12.89 -1.50
CA GLN A 116 4.96 -12.99 -1.52
C GLN A 116 5.59 -11.82 -2.27
N LEU A 117 5.00 -11.41 -3.41
CA LEU A 117 5.48 -10.27 -4.20
C LEU A 117 5.38 -8.96 -3.41
N VAL A 118 4.25 -8.75 -2.73
CA VAL A 118 4.06 -7.60 -1.84
C VAL A 118 5.10 -7.59 -0.72
N ASN A 119 5.37 -8.74 -0.09
CA ASN A 119 6.38 -8.81 0.97
C ASN A 119 7.78 -8.39 0.49
N GLN A 120 8.19 -8.83 -0.70
CA GLN A 120 9.47 -8.42 -1.29
C GLN A 120 9.52 -6.91 -1.51
N ARG A 121 8.47 -6.32 -2.08
CA ARG A 121 8.39 -4.87 -2.31
C ARG A 121 8.41 -4.07 -1.02
N LEU A 122 7.76 -4.56 0.04
CA LEU A 122 7.78 -3.95 1.37
C LEU A 122 9.18 -3.95 1.98
N HIS A 123 9.90 -5.07 1.87
CA HIS A 123 11.30 -5.13 2.32
C HIS A 123 12.20 -4.17 1.54
N ALA A 124 12.02 -4.09 0.21
CA ALA A 124 12.78 -3.18 -0.64
C ALA A 124 12.52 -1.71 -0.29
N SER A 125 11.26 -1.32 -0.08
CA SER A 125 10.92 0.06 0.30
C SER A 125 11.44 0.41 1.70
N ALA A 126 11.26 -0.50 2.68
CA ALA A 126 11.76 -0.28 4.04
C ALA A 126 13.28 -0.12 4.09
N LEU A 127 14.02 -0.88 3.26
CA LEU A 127 15.46 -0.75 3.15
C LEU A 127 15.87 0.60 2.52
N ALA A 128 15.17 1.03 1.48
CA ALA A 128 15.41 2.34 0.87
C ALA A 128 15.13 3.49 1.85
N ASP A 129 14.10 3.37 2.68
CA ASP A 129 13.77 4.34 3.73
C ASP A 129 14.83 4.39 4.84
N ASP A 130 15.38 3.25 5.29
CA ASP A 130 16.51 3.24 6.24
C ASP A 130 17.72 3.95 5.65
N ILE A 131 18.07 3.66 4.39
CA ILE A 131 19.17 4.31 3.68
C ILE A 131 18.94 5.82 3.63
N ALA A 132 17.76 6.25 3.17
CA ALA A 132 17.41 7.66 3.07
C ALA A 132 17.47 8.36 4.43
N GLY A 133 17.00 7.71 5.50
CA GLY A 133 17.09 8.20 6.87
C GLY A 133 18.53 8.46 7.29
N ARG A 134 19.46 7.54 6.99
CA ARG A 134 20.88 7.72 7.32
C ARG A 134 21.54 8.83 6.50
N LEU A 135 21.24 8.92 5.20
CA LEU A 135 21.74 10.01 4.36
C LEU A 135 21.31 11.39 4.88
N GLN A 136 20.06 11.49 5.37
CA GLN A 136 19.54 12.74 5.93
C GLN A 136 20.16 13.10 7.28
N MET A 137 20.58 12.12 8.07
CA MET A 137 21.23 12.34 9.37
C MET A 137 22.71 12.69 9.23
N ASP A 138 23.42 12.08 8.29
CA ASP A 138 24.85 12.34 8.04
C ASP A 138 25.09 13.08 6.72
N ARG A 139 24.48 14.26 6.59
CA ARG A 139 24.55 15.07 5.35
C ARG A 139 25.98 15.47 4.96
N ALA A 140 26.88 15.58 5.92
CA ALA A 140 28.27 15.99 5.68
C ALA A 140 29.07 14.91 4.94
N ASN A 141 28.76 13.62 5.15
CA ASN A 141 29.53 12.51 4.59
C ASN A 141 28.79 11.72 3.51
N VAL A 142 27.72 12.26 2.93
CA VAL A 142 26.85 11.56 1.95
C VAL A 142 27.61 10.99 0.76
N SER A 143 28.68 11.66 0.30
CA SER A 143 29.51 11.15 -0.80
C SER A 143 30.17 9.81 -0.47
N SER A 144 30.45 9.51 0.80
CA SER A 144 31.00 8.23 1.25
C SER A 144 29.96 7.10 1.29
N TYR A 145 28.67 7.45 1.29
CA TYR A 145 27.58 6.49 1.24
C TYR A 145 27.31 5.96 -0.17
N LEU A 146 27.86 6.56 -1.24
CA LEU A 146 27.70 6.07 -2.60
C LEU A 146 28.38 4.70 -2.75
N PHE A 147 27.62 3.68 -3.15
CA PHE A 147 28.13 2.32 -3.33
C PHE A 147 27.21 1.47 -4.20
N ASP A 148 27.77 0.36 -4.68
CA ASP A 148 27.04 -0.75 -5.29
C ASP A 148 27.26 -1.99 -4.41
N SER A 149 26.17 -2.60 -3.95
CA SER A 149 26.23 -3.78 -3.08
C SER A 149 26.78 -5.02 -3.78
N SER A 150 26.86 -5.04 -5.11
CA SER A 150 27.50 -6.10 -5.90
C SER A 150 29.01 -6.15 -5.69
N GLN A 151 29.61 -5.02 -5.30
CA GLN A 151 31.03 -4.92 -4.99
C GLN A 151 31.34 -5.48 -3.60
N SER A 152 32.57 -5.92 -3.41
CA SER A 152 33.04 -6.43 -2.12
C SER A 152 32.87 -5.38 -1.01
N GLY A 153 32.35 -5.82 0.13
CA GLY A 153 32.24 -5.00 1.32
C GLY A 153 33.56 -4.78 2.02
N CYS A 154 33.55 -3.91 3.02
CA CYS A 154 34.70 -3.75 3.90
C CYS A 154 34.84 -4.97 4.83
N SER A 155 36.06 -5.52 4.98
CA SER A 155 36.32 -6.72 5.79
C SER A 155 37.02 -6.44 7.12
N SER A 156 37.86 -5.40 7.22
CA SER A 156 38.55 -5.00 8.44
C SER A 156 38.77 -3.49 8.48
N GLY A 157 38.81 -2.91 9.69
CA GLY A 157 39.04 -1.46 9.86
C GLY A 157 37.94 -0.58 9.25
N CYS A 158 36.69 -1.05 9.23
CA CYS A 158 35.60 -0.36 8.57
C CYS A 158 35.21 0.93 9.26
N SER A 159 35.01 1.98 8.47
CA SER A 159 34.34 3.20 8.92
C SER A 159 32.89 2.92 9.34
N THR A 160 32.28 3.87 10.04
CA THR A 160 30.85 3.82 10.42
C THR A 160 29.95 3.65 9.19
N VAL A 161 30.27 4.35 8.10
CA VAL A 161 29.55 4.28 6.82
C VAL A 161 29.68 2.91 6.17
N GLN A 162 30.90 2.37 6.07
CA GLN A 162 31.13 1.03 5.51
C GLN A 162 30.48 -0.07 6.32
N THR A 163 30.40 0.11 7.64
CA THR A 163 29.68 -0.82 8.52
C THR A 163 28.19 -0.84 8.20
N ALA A 164 27.58 0.34 8.01
CA ALA A 164 26.19 0.44 7.58
C ALA A 164 25.98 -0.18 6.18
N GLN A 165 26.88 0.08 5.22
CA GLN A 165 26.83 -0.54 3.89
C GLN A 165 26.91 -2.07 3.94
N ASN A 166 27.73 -2.62 4.84
CA ASN A 166 27.81 -4.06 5.04
C ASN A 166 26.53 -4.64 5.64
N THR A 167 25.91 -3.95 6.60
CA THR A 167 24.60 -4.34 7.15
C THR A 167 23.53 -4.32 6.07
N TRP A 168 23.46 -3.26 5.26
CA TRP A 168 22.52 -3.20 4.14
C TRP A 168 22.73 -4.31 3.13
N ARG A 169 24.00 -4.64 2.82
CA ARG A 169 24.35 -5.75 1.94
C ARG A 169 23.87 -7.09 2.48
N SER A 170 24.03 -7.38 3.77
CA SER A 170 23.52 -8.64 4.33
C SER A 170 22.00 -8.65 4.33
N THR A 171 21.36 -7.55 4.77
CA THR A 171 19.89 -7.44 4.83
C THR A 171 19.24 -7.63 3.46
N VAL A 172 19.77 -7.00 2.40
CA VAL A 172 19.21 -7.12 1.06
C VAL A 172 19.31 -8.55 0.53
N THR A 173 20.42 -9.25 0.80
CA THR A 173 20.61 -10.64 0.35
C THR A 173 19.78 -11.66 1.15
N GLU A 174 19.45 -11.34 2.40
CA GLU A 174 18.63 -12.20 3.26
C GLU A 174 17.14 -12.04 2.96
N GLN A 175 16.68 -10.80 2.73
CA GLN A 175 15.26 -10.50 2.57
C GLN A 175 14.78 -10.57 1.13
N LEU A 176 15.67 -10.32 0.16
CA LEU A 176 15.31 -10.26 -1.26
C LEU A 176 16.10 -11.30 -2.07
N PRO A 177 15.42 -12.04 -2.97
CA PRO A 177 16.10 -12.96 -3.89
C PRO A 177 17.03 -12.17 -4.84
N SER A 178 18.32 -12.49 -4.83
CA SER A 178 19.33 -11.78 -5.63
C SER A 178 19.31 -10.26 -5.44
N GLY A 179 19.04 -9.84 -4.20
CA GLY A 179 18.92 -8.44 -3.81
C GLY A 179 20.19 -7.63 -4.05
N ARG A 180 20.06 -6.44 -4.63
CA ARG A 180 21.13 -5.47 -4.88
C ARG A 180 20.70 -4.06 -4.52
N ILE A 181 21.67 -3.24 -4.13
CA ILE A 181 21.47 -1.83 -3.78
C ILE A 181 22.47 -1.02 -4.59
N LEU A 182 21.97 0.00 -5.28
CA LEU A 182 22.78 1.02 -5.94
C LEU A 182 22.45 2.38 -5.35
N LEU A 183 23.47 3.05 -4.82
CA LEU A 183 23.40 4.46 -4.44
C LEU A 183 24.24 5.27 -5.41
N SER A 184 23.60 6.13 -6.17
CA SER A 184 24.26 7.03 -7.12
C SER A 184 23.83 8.47 -6.89
N LYS A 185 24.63 9.40 -7.42
CA LYS A 185 24.33 10.83 -7.42
C LYS A 185 24.05 11.26 -8.86
N ASP A 186 22.92 11.92 -9.06
CA ASP A 186 22.55 12.51 -10.34
C ASP A 186 23.27 13.84 -10.58
N THR A 187 23.34 14.25 -11.85
CA THR A 187 23.94 15.50 -12.34
C THR A 187 23.29 16.74 -11.70
N ASN A 188 22.02 16.64 -11.31
CA ASN A 188 21.29 17.72 -10.62
C ASN A 188 21.62 17.83 -9.12
N GLY A 189 22.51 16.99 -8.60
CA GLY A 189 22.83 16.94 -7.17
C GLY A 189 21.84 16.15 -6.33
N LEU A 190 20.90 15.45 -6.97
CA LEU A 190 19.96 14.55 -6.31
C LEU A 190 20.64 13.20 -6.04
N TYR A 191 20.26 12.56 -4.94
CA TYR A 191 20.74 11.23 -4.59
C TYR A 191 19.67 10.19 -4.92
N LEU A 192 20.07 9.19 -5.69
CA LEU A 192 19.20 8.13 -6.18
C LEU A 192 19.54 6.84 -5.44
N ILE A 193 18.56 6.34 -4.70
CA ILE A 193 18.63 5.05 -4.01
C ILE A 193 17.83 4.06 -4.84
N GLN A 194 18.48 2.99 -5.26
CA GLN A 194 17.86 1.91 -6.02
C GLN A 194 18.03 0.60 -5.26
N VAL A 195 16.92 -0.11 -5.07
CA VAL A 195 16.91 -1.48 -4.52
C VAL A 195 16.34 -2.39 -5.59
N LEU A 196 17.11 -3.39 -5.99
CA LEU A 196 16.79 -4.30 -7.09
C LEU A 196 16.75 -5.74 -6.60
N TRP A 197 15.86 -6.56 -7.15
CA TRP A 197 15.76 -7.98 -6.80
C TRP A 197 15.15 -8.82 -7.93
N ASP A 198 15.38 -10.12 -7.88
CA ASP A 198 14.83 -11.08 -8.85
C ASP A 198 13.45 -11.56 -8.38
N GLU A 199 12.42 -10.79 -8.72
CA GLU A 199 11.03 -11.02 -8.30
C GLU A 199 10.51 -12.39 -8.77
N GLU A 200 10.86 -12.80 -9.99
CA GLU A 200 10.40 -14.05 -10.60
C GLU A 200 11.32 -15.25 -10.30
N ARG A 201 12.49 -15.02 -9.69
CA ARG A 201 13.53 -16.03 -9.46
C ARG A 201 13.96 -16.72 -10.76
N ASN A 202 14.00 -15.97 -11.85
CA ASN A 202 14.32 -16.47 -13.18
C ASN A 202 15.82 -16.34 -13.53
N GLY A 203 16.63 -15.83 -12.60
CA GLY A 203 18.05 -15.61 -12.80
C GLY A 203 18.35 -14.30 -13.53
N ALA A 204 17.45 -13.32 -13.46
CA ALA A 204 17.68 -12.00 -14.04
C ALA A 204 18.93 -11.34 -13.43
N THR A 205 19.76 -10.75 -14.30
CA THR A 205 21.03 -10.13 -13.89
C THR A 205 21.14 -8.68 -14.32
N THR A 206 20.22 -8.17 -15.13
CA THR A 206 20.23 -6.77 -15.56
C THR A 206 19.76 -5.89 -14.39
N ALA A 207 20.70 -5.20 -13.76
CA ALA A 207 20.45 -4.24 -12.68
C ALA A 207 20.18 -2.85 -13.26
N ASP A 208 19.00 -2.66 -13.82
CA ASP A 208 18.58 -1.36 -14.36
C ASP A 208 17.14 -1.06 -13.91
N CYS A 209 16.94 0.19 -13.46
CA CYS A 209 15.64 0.73 -13.03
C CYS A 209 15.00 1.58 -14.12
N ASP A 210 15.60 1.68 -15.29
CA ASP A 210 15.04 2.34 -16.46
C ASP A 210 13.96 1.47 -17.13
N PHE A 211 12.70 1.88 -16.97
CA PHE A 211 11.56 1.22 -17.61
C PHE A 211 11.40 1.57 -19.10
N THR A 212 12.18 2.54 -19.61
CA THR A 212 12.12 2.92 -21.04
C THR A 212 12.84 1.90 -21.92
N THR A 213 13.81 1.18 -21.35
CA THR A 213 14.53 0.12 -22.05
C THR A 213 13.87 -1.23 -21.81
N SER A 214 13.22 -1.79 -22.83
CA SER A 214 12.54 -3.09 -22.74
C SER A 214 13.53 -4.26 -22.73
N ASN A 215 14.21 -4.47 -21.61
CA ASN A 215 14.96 -5.69 -21.34
C ASN A 215 14.01 -6.74 -20.75
N SER A 216 13.90 -7.92 -21.36
CA SER A 216 13.07 -9.02 -20.83
C SER A 216 13.70 -9.71 -19.61
N ASN A 217 15.01 -9.52 -19.39
CA ASN A 217 15.79 -10.13 -18.31
C ASN A 217 16.20 -9.11 -17.24
N ARG A 218 15.26 -8.25 -16.82
CA ARG A 218 15.51 -7.17 -15.86
C ARG A 218 15.10 -7.56 -14.45
N LEU A 219 15.86 -7.11 -13.47
CA LEU A 219 15.44 -7.17 -12.07
C LEU A 219 14.21 -6.27 -11.84
N ALA A 220 13.39 -6.63 -10.87
CA ALA A 220 12.45 -5.68 -10.30
C ALA A 220 13.23 -4.60 -9.56
N CYS A 221 12.71 -3.36 -9.57
CA CYS A 221 13.38 -2.24 -8.95
C CYS A 221 12.41 -1.36 -8.17
N TYR A 222 12.86 -0.92 -6.99
CA TYR A 222 12.30 0.18 -6.23
C TYR A 222 13.32 1.33 -6.22
N GLN A 223 12.87 2.54 -6.53
CA GLN A 223 13.72 3.74 -6.56
C GLN A 223 13.17 4.83 -5.66
N LEU A 224 14.06 5.51 -4.95
CA LEU A 224 13.76 6.65 -4.10
C LEU A 224 14.77 7.77 -4.40
N VAL A 225 14.25 8.97 -4.71
CA VAL A 225 15.07 10.16 -4.94
C VAL A 225 15.05 11.02 -3.69
N VAL A 226 16.23 11.38 -3.19
CA VAL A 226 16.39 12.23 -2.01
C VAL A 226 17.16 13.49 -2.39
N GLN A 227 16.67 14.64 -1.93
CA GLN A 227 17.38 15.91 -1.97
C GLN A 227 17.91 16.22 -0.57
N LEU A 228 19.20 16.53 -0.46
CA LEU A 228 19.92 16.74 0.81
C LEU A 228 20.31 18.20 1.02
#